data_AF-A0A518N0R4-F1
#
_entry.id   AF-A0A518N0R4-F1
#
_cell.length_a   1.000
_cell.length_b   1.000
_cell.length_c   1.000
_cell.angle_alpha   90.00
_cell.angle_beta   90.00
_cell.angle_gamma   90.00
#
_symmetry.space_group_name_H-M   'P 1'
#
loop_
_entity.id
_entity.type
_entity.pdbx_description
1 polymer ?
#
loop_
_entity_poly.entity_id
_entity_poly.type
_entity_poly.pdbx_seq_one_letter_code
_entity_poly.pdbx_strand_id
1 'polypeptide(L)'
;MAHGMALGLTREECDELLPALRPLFGDAGFALDAPHPERWYLRLPKDAKVPEFSDPGDALGEDLFDHLETGPESRRWRSLASEAQVTLHNHPLNARRAARGQAPVNALWFWGGGRLPAAMPAVGATGFSDDDTARALAAAGGRGAPLPERFAGAPGVYDLEGTRDLQWIERDWLAPALVALRAGRVAALRLDGGEGWRLELRRWHRLRAWRGAAAWPGQ
;
A
#
# COMPACT_ATOMS: atom_id res chain seq x y z
N MET A 1 7.32 5.32 19.02
CA MET A 1 6.51 6.44 18.49
C MET A 1 5.42 5.85 17.61
N ALA A 2 4.18 6.31 17.71
CA ALA A 2 3.09 5.84 16.84
C ALA A 2 3.18 6.55 15.47
N HIS A 3 2.98 5.80 14.39
CA HIS A 3 2.98 6.30 13.00
C HIS A 3 1.94 5.52 12.18
N GLY A 4 1.49 6.10 11.06
CA GLY A 4 0.51 5.46 10.16
C GLY A 4 -0.75 4.99 10.89
N MET A 5 -1.13 3.72 10.68
CA MET A 5 -2.31 3.11 11.32
C MET A 5 -2.28 3.18 12.85
N ALA A 6 -1.09 3.11 13.47
CA ALA A 6 -0.95 3.13 14.93
C ALA A 6 -1.34 4.48 15.56
N LEU A 7 -1.46 5.54 14.76
CA LEU A 7 -2.01 6.82 15.22
C LEU A 7 -3.52 6.75 15.44
N GLY A 8 -4.25 5.84 14.80
CA GLY A 8 -5.72 5.73 14.96
C GLY A 8 -6.44 7.05 14.67
N LEU A 9 -6.02 7.73 13.60
CA LEU A 9 -6.67 8.95 13.13
C LEU A 9 -8.09 8.63 12.63
N THR A 10 -9.04 9.51 12.93
CA THR A 10 -10.40 9.41 12.36
C THR A 10 -10.57 10.33 11.16
N ARG A 11 -11.65 10.13 10.40
CA ARG A 11 -11.97 11.00 9.26
C ARG A 11 -12.19 12.44 9.69
N GLU A 12 -12.88 12.64 10.81
CA GLU A 12 -13.17 13.95 11.38
C GLU A 12 -11.87 14.66 11.78
N GLU A 13 -10.90 13.93 12.34
CA GLU A 13 -9.60 14.47 12.71
C GLU A 13 -8.80 14.90 11.46
N CYS A 14 -8.86 14.14 10.37
CA CYS A 14 -8.26 14.53 9.10
C CYS A 14 -8.92 15.78 8.50
N ASP A 15 -10.25 15.84 8.52
CA ASP A 15 -11.01 16.99 8.03
C ASP A 15 -10.73 18.25 8.86
N GLU A 16 -10.29 18.11 10.11
CA GLU A 16 -9.84 19.23 10.96
C GLU A 16 -8.39 19.64 10.70
N LEU A 17 -7.49 18.69 10.48
CA LEU A 17 -6.06 18.95 10.23
C LEU A 17 -5.78 19.50 8.83
N LEU A 18 -6.50 19.02 7.80
CA LEU A 18 -6.28 19.41 6.41
C LEU A 18 -6.38 20.93 6.18
N PRO A 19 -7.40 21.65 6.70
CA PRO A 19 -7.48 23.10 6.56
C PRO A 19 -6.28 23.86 7.14
N ALA A 20 -5.67 23.37 8.21
CA ALA A 20 -4.50 23.99 8.81
C ALA A 20 -3.23 23.79 7.96
N LEU A 21 -3.13 22.65 7.27
CA LEU A 21 -1.93 22.27 6.51
C LEU A 21 -1.99 22.69 5.03
N ARG A 22 -3.17 22.73 4.42
CA ARG A 22 -3.34 23.02 2.99
C ARG A 22 -2.72 24.34 2.53
N PRO A 23 -2.83 25.47 3.28
CA PRO A 23 -2.19 26.72 2.88
C PRO A 23 -0.67 26.61 2.76
N LEU A 24 -0.02 25.96 3.75
CA LEU A 24 1.43 25.76 3.78
C LEU A 24 1.95 25.03 2.55
N PHE A 25 1.27 23.95 2.14
CA PHE A 25 1.64 23.22 0.93
C PHE A 25 1.22 23.97 -0.35
N GLY A 26 0.09 24.66 -0.31
CA GLY A 26 -0.42 25.47 -1.42
C GLY A 26 0.52 26.61 -1.81
N ASP A 27 1.11 27.29 -0.82
CA ASP A 27 2.10 28.35 -1.04
C ASP A 27 3.39 27.81 -1.66
N ALA A 28 3.70 26.53 -1.44
CA ALA A 28 4.77 25.81 -2.14
C ALA A 28 4.34 25.23 -3.50
N GLY A 29 3.10 25.46 -3.95
CA GLY A 29 2.60 24.92 -5.22
C GLY A 29 2.31 23.41 -5.17
N PHE A 30 2.09 22.85 -3.98
CA PHE A 30 1.72 21.46 -3.78
C PHE A 30 0.26 21.34 -3.31
N ALA A 31 -0.39 20.23 -3.63
CA ALA A 31 -1.74 19.94 -3.15
C ALA A 31 -1.71 18.79 -2.16
N LEU A 32 -2.17 19.04 -0.93
CA LEU A 32 -2.28 18.04 0.13
C LEU A 32 -3.72 17.53 0.24
N ASP A 33 -3.88 16.21 0.18
CA ASP A 33 -5.17 15.51 0.33
C ASP A 33 -5.04 14.28 1.23
N ALA A 34 -6.09 13.95 1.97
CA ALA A 34 -6.17 12.77 2.83
C ALA A 34 -7.49 12.01 2.59
N PRO A 35 -7.61 11.20 1.51
CA PRO A 35 -8.83 10.46 1.21
C PRO A 35 -9.18 9.39 2.25
N HIS A 36 -8.22 8.95 3.05
CA HIS A 36 -8.40 8.00 4.16
C HIS A 36 -7.57 8.46 5.36
N PRO A 37 -7.97 8.18 6.62
CA PRO A 37 -7.21 8.64 7.78
C PRO A 37 -5.75 8.19 7.83
N GLU A 38 -5.49 7.04 7.22
CA GLU A 38 -4.16 6.43 7.14
C GLU A 38 -3.44 6.73 5.81
N ARG A 39 -4.10 7.41 4.86
CA ARG A 39 -3.53 7.68 3.52
C ARG A 39 -3.61 9.15 3.19
N TRP A 40 -2.45 9.77 3.27
CA TRP A 40 -2.22 11.17 2.98
C TRP A 40 -1.31 11.27 1.75
N TYR A 41 -1.68 12.12 0.81
CA TYR A 41 -0.98 12.30 -0.44
C TYR A 41 -0.64 13.76 -0.65
N LEU A 42 0.63 14.00 -0.99
CA LEU A 42 1.09 15.29 -1.47
C LEU A 42 1.29 15.17 -2.98
N ARG A 43 0.56 15.98 -3.75
CA ARG A 43 0.65 16.02 -5.20
C ARG A 43 1.52 17.19 -5.63
N LEU A 44 2.53 16.87 -6.43
CA LEU A 44 3.54 17.81 -6.90
C LEU A 44 3.35 18.10 -8.40
N PRO A 45 3.81 19.26 -8.89
CA PRO A 45 4.01 19.51 -10.32
C PRO A 45 4.90 18.44 -10.95
N LYS A 46 4.66 18.12 -12.23
CA LYS A 46 5.34 17.03 -12.95
C LYS A 46 6.86 17.21 -13.03
N ASP A 47 7.28 18.47 -13.10
CA ASP A 47 8.65 18.96 -13.20
C ASP A 47 9.30 19.27 -11.84
N ALA A 48 8.57 19.09 -10.74
CA ALA A 48 9.13 19.28 -9.40
C ALA A 48 10.33 18.34 -9.18
N LYS A 49 11.42 18.93 -8.68
CA LYS A 49 12.57 18.18 -8.21
C LYS A 49 12.34 17.85 -6.74
N VAL A 50 12.49 16.58 -6.40
CA VAL A 50 12.37 16.09 -5.03
C VAL A 50 13.68 15.46 -4.59
N PRO A 51 14.06 15.63 -3.32
CA PRO A 51 15.12 14.81 -2.75
C PRO A 51 14.68 13.34 -2.70
N GLU A 52 15.65 12.45 -2.51
CA GLU A 52 15.35 11.09 -2.11
C GLU A 52 14.79 11.09 -0.68
N PHE A 53 13.72 10.34 -0.46
CA PHE A 53 13.06 10.22 0.84
C PHE A 53 13.18 8.78 1.31
N SER A 54 13.64 8.58 2.54
CA SER A 54 13.68 7.26 3.16
C SER A 54 12.28 6.77 3.50
N ASP A 55 12.07 5.45 3.38
CA ASP A 55 10.84 4.82 3.82
C ASP A 55 10.72 4.92 5.37
N PRO A 56 9.52 5.22 5.91
CA PRO A 56 9.32 5.26 7.35
C PRO A 56 9.74 3.97 8.08
N GLY A 57 9.64 2.80 7.43
CA GLY A 57 10.04 1.51 7.98
C GLY A 57 11.54 1.37 8.16
N ASP A 58 12.33 2.03 7.31
CA ASP A 58 13.80 1.98 7.33
C ASP A 58 14.42 3.01 8.30
N ALA A 59 13.64 4.01 8.74
CA ALA A 59 14.12 5.16 9.53
C ALA A 59 13.50 5.25 10.94
N LEU A 60 13.01 4.13 11.50
CA LEU A 60 12.38 4.10 12.82
C LEU A 60 13.35 4.51 13.95
N GLY A 61 13.23 5.77 14.40
CA GLY A 61 14.02 6.32 15.51
C GLY A 61 15.10 7.31 15.07
N GLU A 62 15.22 7.57 13.76
CA GLU A 62 16.16 8.53 13.19
C GLU A 62 15.43 9.82 12.79
N ASP A 63 16.15 10.93 12.70
CA ASP A 63 15.56 12.20 12.25
C ASP A 63 15.35 12.13 10.72
N LEU A 64 14.15 12.50 10.26
CA LEU A 64 13.81 12.66 8.84
C LEU A 64 14.87 13.48 8.09
N PHE A 65 15.51 14.41 8.78
CA PHE A 65 16.45 15.36 8.20
C PHE A 65 17.88 14.84 8.07
N ASP A 66 18.24 13.76 8.75
CA ASP A 66 19.58 13.16 8.66
C ASP A 66 19.81 12.45 7.31
N HIS A 67 18.71 12.09 6.63
CA HIS A 67 18.73 11.35 5.36
C HIS A 67 18.51 12.22 4.11
N LEU A 68 18.24 13.52 4.26
CA LEU A 68 18.05 14.39 3.10
C LEU A 68 19.40 14.89 2.57
N GLU A 69 19.70 14.58 1.30
CA GLU A 69 20.88 15.08 0.60
C GLU A 69 21.05 16.61 0.74
N THR A 70 22.28 17.11 0.63
CA THR A 70 22.52 18.54 0.70
C THR A 70 22.23 19.22 -0.66
N GLY A 71 21.08 19.89 -0.77
CA GLY A 71 20.71 20.65 -1.97
C GLY A 71 19.66 21.74 -1.72
N PRO A 72 19.41 22.65 -2.69
CA PRO A 72 18.38 23.68 -2.60
C PRO A 72 16.97 23.10 -2.37
N GLU A 73 16.66 21.98 -3.02
CA GLU A 73 15.37 21.29 -2.84
C GLU A 73 15.22 20.77 -1.41
N SER A 74 16.26 20.13 -0.86
CA SER A 74 16.23 19.64 0.52
C SER A 74 16.04 20.75 1.55
N ARG A 75 16.57 21.96 1.30
CA ARG A 75 16.31 23.13 2.16
C ARG A 75 14.82 23.53 2.13
N ARG A 76 14.22 23.54 0.95
CA ARG A 76 12.80 23.86 0.77
C ARG A 76 11.92 22.85 1.52
N TRP A 77 12.21 21.55 1.38
CA TRP A 77 11.49 20.49 2.09
C TRP A 77 11.69 20.54 3.60
N ARG A 78 12.90 20.87 4.08
CA ARG A 78 13.16 21.10 5.51
C ARG A 78 12.32 22.25 6.07
N SER A 79 12.19 23.36 5.34
CA SER A 79 11.33 24.48 5.75
C SER A 79 9.87 24.03 5.86
N LEU A 80 9.35 23.38 4.81
CA LEU A 80 7.97 22.90 4.79
C LEU A 80 7.68 21.89 5.91
N ALA A 81 8.58 20.95 6.15
CA ALA A 81 8.46 19.98 7.24
C ALA A 81 8.47 20.66 8.60
N SER A 82 9.37 21.63 8.82
CA SER A 82 9.46 22.39 10.06
C SER A 82 8.20 23.21 10.32
N GLU A 83 7.70 23.91 9.31
CA GLU A 83 6.47 24.70 9.40
C GLU A 83 5.24 23.81 9.64
N ALA A 84 5.18 22.64 8.98
CA ALA A 84 4.11 21.67 9.20
C ALA A 84 4.17 21.11 10.63
N GLN A 85 5.35 20.82 11.15
CA GLN A 85 5.57 20.38 12.53
C GLN A 85 5.12 21.44 13.53
N VAL A 86 5.47 22.71 13.33
CA VAL A 86 5.00 23.82 14.21
C VAL A 86 3.47 23.94 14.17
N THR A 87 2.89 23.88 12.98
CA THR A 87 1.43 23.94 12.78
C THR A 87 0.72 22.80 13.50
N LEU A 88 1.22 21.58 13.32
CA LEU A 88 0.69 20.37 13.95
C LEU A 88 0.85 20.42 15.47
N HIS A 89 2.03 20.77 15.97
CA HIS A 89 2.31 20.83 17.40
C HIS A 89 1.34 21.77 18.14
N ASN A 90 1.04 22.92 17.54
CA ASN A 90 0.14 23.93 18.11
C ASN A 90 -1.35 23.65 17.85
N HIS A 91 -1.68 22.60 17.10
CA HIS A 91 -3.06 22.33 16.70
C HIS A 91 -3.91 21.87 17.91
N PRO A 92 -5.11 22.45 18.16
CA PRO A 92 -5.93 22.15 19.32
C PRO A 92 -6.39 20.68 19.39
N LEU A 93 -6.45 20.00 18.23
CA LEU A 93 -6.71 18.57 18.18
C LEU A 93 -5.74 17.76 19.04
N ASN A 94 -4.45 18.11 19.07
CA ASN A 94 -3.46 17.36 19.84
C ASN A 94 -3.70 17.45 21.34
N ALA A 95 -4.19 18.58 21.85
CA ALA A 95 -4.61 18.69 23.25
C ALA A 95 -5.79 17.75 23.55
N ARG A 96 -6.77 17.64 22.64
CA ARG A 96 -7.90 16.71 22.80
C ARG A 96 -7.47 15.25 22.70
N ARG A 97 -6.54 14.92 21.81
CA ARG A 97 -5.96 13.57 21.70
C ARG A 97 -5.20 13.19 22.97
N ALA A 98 -4.37 14.09 23.49
CA ALA A 98 -3.65 13.89 24.74
C ALA A 98 -4.60 13.66 25.94
N ALA A 99 -5.70 14.44 26.03
CA ALA A 99 -6.72 14.24 27.06
C ALA A 99 -7.40 12.85 27.00
N ARG A 100 -7.38 12.20 25.84
CA ARG A 100 -7.89 10.82 25.63
C ARG A 100 -6.79 9.76 25.68
N GLY A 101 -5.56 10.12 26.06
CA GLY A 101 -4.41 9.20 26.08
C GLY A 101 -3.94 8.76 24.68
N GLN A 102 -4.36 9.46 23.63
CA GLN A 102 -3.96 9.15 22.25
C GLN A 102 -2.68 9.89 21.88
N ALA A 103 -1.87 9.28 21.01
CA ALA A 103 -0.65 9.90 20.50
C ALA A 103 -0.97 11.17 19.69
N PRO A 104 -0.21 12.27 19.86
CA PRO A 104 -0.39 13.48 19.07
C PRO A 104 0.08 13.26 17.63
N VAL A 105 -0.49 14.03 16.70
CA VAL A 105 -0.01 14.15 15.33
C VAL A 105 0.90 15.36 15.27
N ASN A 106 2.21 15.14 15.27
CA ASN A 106 3.20 16.20 15.46
C ASN A 106 4.12 16.43 14.25
N ALA A 107 4.16 15.51 13.28
CA ALA A 107 4.98 15.63 12.09
C ALA A 107 4.33 14.92 10.89
N LEU A 108 4.77 15.28 9.69
CA LEU A 108 4.48 14.57 8.45
C LEU A 108 5.77 13.95 7.93
N TRP A 109 5.73 12.66 7.63
CA TRP A 109 6.84 11.96 6.98
C TRP A 109 6.56 11.87 5.48
N PHE A 110 7.43 12.44 4.66
CA PHE A 110 7.31 12.37 3.20
C PHE A 110 8.11 11.18 2.69
N TRP A 111 7.48 10.34 1.87
CA TRP A 111 8.07 9.13 1.30
C TRP A 111 7.23 8.64 0.10
N GLY A 112 7.68 7.59 -0.58
CA GLY A 112 6.92 6.95 -1.66
C GLY A 112 6.76 7.83 -2.91
N GLY A 113 7.74 8.70 -3.16
CA GLY A 113 7.73 9.58 -4.33
C GLY A 113 7.71 8.80 -5.64
N GLY A 114 6.83 9.19 -6.57
CA GLY A 114 6.70 8.52 -7.85
C GLY A 114 6.02 9.40 -8.90
N ARG A 115 6.26 9.09 -10.17
CA ARG A 115 5.56 9.71 -11.30
C ARG A 115 4.55 8.73 -11.88
N LEU A 116 3.30 9.16 -11.95
CA LEU A 116 2.27 8.39 -12.64
C LEU A 116 2.69 8.24 -14.13
N PRO A 117 2.79 7.01 -14.66
CA PRO A 117 3.13 6.80 -16.05
C PRO A 117 2.04 7.36 -16.97
N ALA A 118 2.44 7.92 -18.11
CA ALA A 118 1.51 8.55 -19.06
C ALA A 118 0.53 7.54 -19.70
N ALA A 119 0.95 6.28 -19.78
CA ALA A 119 0.11 5.17 -20.20
C ALA A 119 0.57 3.90 -19.47
N MET A 120 -0.40 3.11 -19.02
CA MET A 120 -0.16 1.73 -18.61
C MET A 120 -0.57 0.81 -19.76
N PRO A 121 0.23 -0.21 -20.10
CA PRO A 121 -0.21 -1.21 -21.07
C PRO A 121 -1.45 -1.93 -20.54
N ALA A 122 -2.53 -1.95 -21.33
CA ALA A 122 -3.77 -2.67 -21.01
C ALA A 122 -3.67 -4.20 -21.15
N VAL A 123 -2.44 -4.72 -21.25
CA VAL A 123 -2.13 -6.13 -21.52
C VAL A 123 -1.86 -6.82 -20.19
N GLY A 124 -2.76 -7.73 -19.80
CA GLY A 124 -2.64 -8.47 -18.55
C GLY A 124 -3.93 -9.17 -18.15
N ALA A 125 -3.84 -9.97 -17.09
CA ALA A 125 -5.01 -10.55 -16.43
C ALA A 125 -5.67 -9.51 -15.51
N THR A 126 -6.94 -9.72 -15.17
CA THR A 126 -7.61 -8.91 -14.12
C THR A 126 -6.96 -9.18 -12.77
N GLY A 127 -6.59 -8.12 -12.05
CA GLY A 127 -6.12 -8.17 -10.67
C GLY A 127 -7.28 -7.97 -9.71
N PHE A 128 -7.43 -8.90 -8.77
CA PHE A 128 -8.43 -8.87 -7.71
C PHE A 128 -7.71 -8.70 -6.37
N SER A 129 -7.97 -7.61 -5.66
CA SER A 129 -7.33 -7.32 -4.37
C SER A 129 -8.26 -6.48 -3.49
N ASP A 130 -8.13 -6.68 -2.18
CA ASP A 130 -8.71 -5.81 -1.16
C ASP A 130 -7.75 -4.69 -0.73
N ASP A 131 -6.47 -4.78 -1.13
CA ASP A 131 -5.54 -3.66 -0.98
C ASP A 131 -5.85 -2.56 -2.02
N ASP A 132 -6.03 -1.34 -1.52
CA ASP A 132 -6.38 -0.19 -2.34
C ASP A 132 -5.26 0.17 -3.34
N THR A 133 -3.99 -0.06 -2.98
CA THR A 133 -2.85 0.28 -3.82
C THR A 133 -2.72 -0.72 -4.98
N ALA A 134 -2.75 -2.02 -4.69
CA ALA A 134 -2.74 -3.09 -5.67
C ALA A 134 -3.92 -2.97 -6.63
N ARG A 135 -5.12 -2.66 -6.10
CA ARG A 135 -6.31 -2.43 -6.91
C ARG A 135 -6.18 -1.18 -7.79
N ALA A 136 -5.67 -0.07 -7.26
CA ALA A 136 -5.45 1.15 -8.06
C ALA A 136 -4.42 0.93 -9.17
N LEU A 137 -3.35 0.17 -8.88
CA LEU A 137 -2.33 -0.19 -9.86
C LEU A 137 -2.92 -1.04 -10.99
N ALA A 138 -3.70 -2.07 -10.66
CA ALA A 138 -4.40 -2.89 -11.65
C ALA A 138 -5.45 -2.07 -12.43
N ALA A 139 -6.15 -1.15 -11.76
CA ALA A 139 -7.12 -0.26 -12.38
C ALA A 139 -6.49 0.75 -13.35
N ALA A 140 -5.24 1.17 -13.12
CA ALA A 140 -4.50 2.01 -14.05
C ALA A 140 -4.29 1.32 -15.42
N GLY A 141 -4.19 -0.02 -15.44
CA GLY A 141 -4.22 -0.84 -16.65
C GLY A 141 -5.63 -1.21 -17.15
N GLY A 142 -6.68 -0.67 -16.53
CA GLY A 142 -8.09 -0.96 -16.83
C GLY A 142 -8.59 -2.31 -16.31
N ARG A 143 -7.89 -2.92 -15.33
CA ARG A 143 -8.07 -4.34 -14.96
C ARG A 143 -8.04 -4.60 -13.45
N GLY A 144 -8.46 -3.63 -12.63
CA GLY A 144 -8.55 -3.78 -11.17
C GLY A 144 -9.99 -4.06 -10.72
N ALA A 145 -10.17 -5.01 -9.80
CA ALA A 145 -11.45 -5.37 -9.22
C ALA A 145 -11.30 -5.70 -7.72
N PRO A 146 -12.37 -5.59 -6.91
CA PRO A 146 -12.35 -6.05 -5.52
C PRO A 146 -12.14 -7.56 -5.44
N LEU A 147 -11.50 -8.04 -4.37
CA LEU A 147 -11.34 -9.47 -4.15
C LEU A 147 -12.72 -10.10 -3.91
N PRO A 148 -13.10 -11.16 -4.65
CA PRO A 148 -14.33 -11.89 -4.34
C PRO A 148 -14.21 -12.65 -3.02
N GLU A 149 -15.31 -12.91 -2.32
CA GLU A 149 -15.29 -13.65 -1.04
C GLU A 149 -14.74 -15.08 -1.15
N ARG A 150 -14.75 -15.66 -2.36
CA ARG A 150 -14.32 -17.03 -2.66
C ARG A 150 -13.92 -17.19 -4.12
N PHE A 151 -13.19 -18.25 -4.42
CA PHE A 151 -12.80 -18.57 -5.79
C PHE A 151 -13.99 -18.92 -6.69
N ALA A 152 -14.23 -18.08 -7.70
CA ALA A 152 -15.32 -18.26 -8.67
C ALA A 152 -14.88 -18.82 -10.04
N GLY A 153 -13.57 -19.02 -10.25
CA GLY A 153 -13.03 -19.56 -11.50
C GLY A 153 -12.79 -18.55 -12.62
N ALA A 154 -12.96 -17.25 -12.38
CA ALA A 154 -12.60 -16.22 -13.35
C ALA A 154 -11.07 -16.21 -13.58
N PRO A 155 -10.59 -15.96 -14.82
CA PRO A 155 -9.17 -15.81 -15.08
C PRO A 155 -8.67 -14.49 -14.46
N GLY A 156 -7.60 -14.56 -13.68
CA GLY A 156 -7.09 -13.40 -12.96
C GLY A 156 -5.90 -13.70 -12.07
N VAL A 157 -5.35 -12.63 -11.50
CA VAL A 157 -4.45 -12.68 -10.35
C VAL A 157 -5.28 -12.29 -9.13
N TYR A 158 -5.21 -13.09 -8.08
CA TYR A 158 -5.94 -12.87 -6.84
C TYR A 158 -4.91 -12.64 -5.74
N ASP A 159 -4.96 -11.45 -5.17
CA ASP A 159 -4.13 -11.07 -4.04
C ASP A 159 -4.77 -11.61 -2.75
N LEU A 160 -4.11 -12.59 -2.14
CA LEU A 160 -4.50 -13.19 -0.87
C LEU A 160 -3.47 -12.87 0.23
N GLU A 161 -2.47 -12.02 -0.05
CA GLU A 161 -1.35 -11.76 0.87
C GLU A 161 -1.82 -11.07 2.16
N GLY A 162 -2.82 -10.20 2.05
CA GLY A 162 -3.38 -9.47 3.20
C GLY A 162 -4.14 -10.34 4.20
N THR A 163 -4.47 -11.60 3.89
CA THR A 163 -5.23 -12.47 4.80
C THR A 163 -4.30 -13.35 5.64
N ARG A 164 -4.61 -13.46 6.94
CA ARG A 164 -3.90 -14.37 7.86
C ARG A 164 -4.69 -15.64 8.17
N ASP A 165 -5.93 -15.75 7.70
CA ASP A 165 -6.78 -16.92 7.92
C ASP A 165 -6.48 -18.01 6.89
N LEU A 166 -5.54 -18.89 7.24
CA LEU A 166 -5.16 -20.02 6.39
C LEU A 166 -6.32 -21.01 6.17
N GLN A 167 -7.24 -21.15 7.12
CA GLN A 167 -8.39 -22.05 6.98
C GLN A 167 -9.37 -21.51 5.94
N TRP A 168 -9.59 -20.19 5.94
CA TRP A 168 -10.36 -19.51 4.90
C TRP A 168 -9.69 -19.66 3.53
N ILE A 169 -8.37 -19.44 3.41
CA ILE A 169 -7.64 -19.65 2.16
C ILE A 169 -7.84 -21.09 1.67
N GLU A 170 -7.68 -22.09 2.54
CA GLU A 170 -7.86 -23.49 2.15
C GLU A 170 -9.29 -23.75 1.68
N ARG A 171 -10.29 -23.39 2.48
CA ARG A 171 -11.70 -23.72 2.26
C ARG A 171 -12.29 -22.99 1.06
N ASP A 172 -12.08 -21.68 0.96
CA ASP A 172 -12.80 -20.81 0.05
C ASP A 172 -12.01 -20.48 -1.22
N TRP A 173 -10.70 -20.75 -1.22
CA TRP A 173 -9.82 -20.50 -2.37
C TRP A 173 -9.17 -21.75 -2.94
N LEU A 174 -8.33 -22.44 -2.16
CA LEU A 174 -7.50 -23.53 -2.69
C LEU A 174 -8.33 -24.76 -3.02
N ALA A 175 -9.20 -25.22 -2.12
CA ALA A 175 -10.06 -26.37 -2.34
C ALA A 175 -10.97 -26.21 -3.58
N PRO A 176 -11.75 -25.13 -3.74
CA PRO A 176 -12.58 -24.94 -4.94
C PRO A 176 -11.75 -24.75 -6.21
N ALA A 177 -10.58 -24.12 -6.14
CA ALA A 177 -9.68 -24.00 -7.28
C ALA A 177 -9.15 -25.36 -7.74
N LEU A 178 -8.74 -26.23 -6.81
CA LEU A 178 -8.31 -27.60 -7.12
C LEU A 178 -9.43 -28.43 -7.73
N VAL A 179 -10.67 -28.28 -7.24
CA VAL A 179 -11.85 -28.91 -7.86
C VAL A 179 -12.06 -28.42 -9.29
N ALA A 180 -11.94 -27.11 -9.54
CA ALA A 180 -12.05 -26.53 -10.87
C ALA A 180 -10.95 -27.03 -11.82
N LEU A 181 -9.71 -27.15 -11.34
CA LEU A 181 -8.57 -27.70 -12.09
C LEU A 181 -8.79 -29.18 -12.46
N ARG A 182 -9.27 -29.99 -11.49
CA ARG A 182 -9.55 -31.43 -11.71
C ARG A 182 -10.68 -31.64 -12.72
N ALA A 183 -11.71 -30.80 -12.67
CA ALA A 183 -12.82 -30.77 -13.60
C ALA A 183 -12.47 -30.17 -14.98
N GLY A 184 -11.26 -29.60 -15.14
CA GLY A 184 -10.83 -28.97 -16.39
C GLY A 184 -11.47 -27.60 -16.69
N ARG A 185 -12.19 -27.01 -15.72
CA ARG A 185 -12.74 -25.65 -15.82
C ARG A 185 -11.65 -24.58 -15.77
N VAL A 186 -10.51 -24.91 -15.16
CA VAL A 186 -9.31 -24.08 -15.11
C VAL A 186 -8.14 -24.88 -15.70
N ALA A 187 -7.35 -24.26 -16.56
CA ALA A 187 -6.23 -24.92 -17.24
C ALA A 187 -5.01 -25.11 -16.33
N ALA A 188 -4.70 -24.10 -15.52
CA ALA A 188 -3.59 -24.08 -14.58
C ALA A 188 -3.89 -23.15 -13.39
N LEU A 189 -3.35 -23.49 -12.24
CA LEU A 189 -3.27 -22.61 -11.07
C LEU A 189 -1.82 -22.26 -10.82
N ARG A 190 -1.54 -21.00 -10.50
CA ARG A 190 -0.20 -20.56 -10.07
C ARG A 190 -0.32 -19.95 -8.68
N LEU A 191 0.46 -20.47 -7.74
CA LEU A 191 0.66 -19.89 -6.43
C LEU A 191 2.00 -19.15 -6.48
N ASP A 192 2.00 -17.91 -6.04
CA ASP A 192 3.18 -17.06 -5.95
C ASP A 192 3.32 -16.65 -4.48
N GLY A 193 4.48 -16.90 -3.88
CA GLY A 193 4.71 -16.63 -2.48
C GLY A 193 5.30 -15.27 -2.18
N GLY A 194 5.50 -14.42 -3.19
CA GLY A 194 6.15 -13.11 -3.04
C GLY A 194 7.67 -13.20 -2.84
N GLU A 195 8.15 -14.15 -2.05
CA GLU A 195 9.58 -14.36 -1.72
C GLU A 195 10.33 -15.21 -2.77
N GLY A 196 9.92 -15.12 -4.04
CA GLY A 196 10.65 -15.71 -5.17
C GLY A 196 10.33 -17.17 -5.48
N TRP A 197 9.47 -17.83 -4.71
CA TRP A 197 8.96 -19.15 -5.08
C TRP A 197 7.62 -19.06 -5.82
N ARG A 198 7.46 -19.95 -6.80
CA ARG A 198 6.24 -20.09 -7.59
C ARG A 198 5.91 -21.55 -7.82
N LEU A 199 4.67 -21.93 -7.56
CA LEU A 199 4.17 -23.27 -7.83
C LEU A 199 3.10 -23.23 -8.92
N GLU A 200 3.33 -23.96 -10.01
CA GLU A 200 2.32 -24.14 -11.06
C GLU A 200 1.67 -25.54 -10.98
N LEU A 201 0.35 -25.57 -10.88
CA LEU A 201 -0.45 -26.79 -10.86
C LEU A 201 -1.26 -26.91 -12.15
N ARG A 202 -1.11 -28.05 -12.84
CA ARG A 202 -1.87 -28.40 -14.05
C ARG A 202 -2.62 -29.71 -13.83
N ARG A 203 -3.72 -29.90 -14.56
CA ARG A 203 -4.56 -31.11 -14.42
C ARG A 203 -3.79 -32.43 -14.52
N TRP A 204 -2.77 -32.48 -15.36
CA TRP A 204 -1.98 -33.69 -15.64
C TRP A 204 -0.84 -33.91 -14.64
N HIS A 205 -0.55 -32.94 -13.76
CA HIS A 205 0.40 -33.14 -12.65
C HIS A 205 -0.04 -34.27 -11.70
N ARG A 206 -1.35 -34.58 -11.64
CA ARG A 206 -1.88 -35.73 -10.87
C ARG A 206 -1.39 -37.10 -11.37
N LEU A 207 -0.97 -37.19 -12.63
CA LEU A 207 -0.46 -38.43 -13.20
C LEU A 207 1.00 -38.67 -12.79
N ARG A 208 1.67 -37.66 -12.21
CA ARG A 208 3.05 -37.74 -11.72
C ARG A 208 3.12 -38.43 -10.35
N ALA A 209 2.47 -39.58 -10.21
CA ALA A 209 2.46 -40.37 -8.97
C ALA A 209 3.86 -40.85 -8.54
N TRP A 210 4.83 -40.82 -9.46
CA TRP A 210 6.25 -41.11 -9.20
C TRP A 210 7.04 -39.93 -8.61
N ARG A 211 6.46 -38.73 -8.56
CA ARG A 211 7.05 -37.59 -7.85
C ARG A 211 6.45 -37.54 -6.45
N GLY A 212 7.31 -37.58 -5.43
CA GLY A 212 6.90 -37.31 -4.05
C GLY A 212 6.26 -35.92 -3.93
N ALA A 213 5.56 -35.67 -2.83
CA ALA A 213 5.07 -34.32 -2.50
C ALA A 213 6.24 -33.34 -2.67
N ALA A 214 6.05 -32.31 -3.50
CA ALA A 214 7.06 -31.27 -3.65
C ALA A 214 7.29 -30.66 -2.27
N ALA A 215 8.54 -30.69 -1.79
CA ALA A 215 8.91 -29.98 -0.58
C ALA A 215 8.56 -28.50 -0.79
N TRP A 216 8.00 -27.88 0.25
CA TRP A 216 7.76 -26.44 0.21
C TRP A 216 9.11 -25.74 0.03
N PRO A 217 9.24 -24.78 -0.91
CA PRO A 217 10.47 -24.02 -1.08
C PRO A 217 10.78 -23.27 0.22
N GLY A 218 11.93 -23.58 0.84
CA GLY A 218 12.39 -22.96 2.08
C GLY A 218 12.21 -23.79 3.37
N GLN A 219 12.41 -25.11 3.32
CA GLN A 219 12.86 -25.86 4.52
C GLN A 219 14.38 -25.95 4.52
#